data_AF-A0A4P5X8D4-F1
#
_entry.id   AF-A0A4P5X8D4-F1
#
_cell.length_a   1.000
_cell.length_b   1.000
_cell.length_c   1.000
_cell.angle_alpha   90.00
_cell.angle_beta   90.00
_cell.angle_gamma   90.00
#
_symmetry.space_group_name_H-M   'P 1'
#
loop_
_entity.id
_entity.type
_entity.pdbx_description
1 polymer ?
#
loop_
_entity_poly.entity_id
_entity_poly.type
_entity_poly.pdbx_seq_one_letter_code
_entity_poly.pdbx_strand_id
1 'polypeptide(L)'
;MPADARDSSRDWRRSLRRIAVGVVVLFVATLLWGLFGPEPPIRVARETTFLTAPLATDGLPDYEAGLLAMAGPAPAPEDNAAVELLQVMWPLGIDATDLPAVCKALGIPDTPPADPLVAPTDDPAGKVSDDVFTATYTNPWTTAEHPDMAAWLMRHEGAIDRLVAAADRPRFWLPISSLLDGRPAMLFEMTLEPLQHLRWLSQFVHARALLHVGEGRHAAAWRDIRAVHRLGRLSVARESGPQPFMGQLVAIALMAHAEKITTRHLLGSPTLPPDVLAAIRHELDAGPTLPESADALVYERLHCVDAVIWIASRVPGGRLARARATNDASGSTVLSLVSATGIDWNLVLQRLNTSYDDVEAALRLPTYAEQRAALGRLTPPTASARSSSSGWRATGDTILGTCSRQYRSALIADTVESLLLPGMRGVDDATTRCRAVTTLTRTAAALAAWRADQPAGLPAYPERLDELVPRYLPAVPIDPFADTPLIYERRGDGYLLASVGQNGVYDGGDDMTGDIGGGEWQEQTREVPREKSDLVVRMPVPQRPAPQPPAEPAP
;
A
#
# COMPACT_ATOMS: atom_id res chain seq x y z
N MET A 1 -67.99 -37.80 47.07
CA MET A 1 -67.25 -37.06 46.01
C MET A 1 -66.73 -38.06 45.00
N PRO A 2 -67.17 -38.03 43.73
CA PRO A 2 -66.94 -39.14 42.81
C PRO A 2 -65.53 -39.11 42.21
N ALA A 3 -64.96 -40.29 41.98
CA ALA A 3 -63.61 -40.52 41.48
C ALA A 3 -63.43 -40.12 39.99
N ASP A 4 -64.52 -39.93 39.24
CA ASP A 4 -64.50 -39.70 37.78
C ASP A 4 -64.06 -38.29 37.36
N ALA A 5 -64.21 -37.27 38.21
CA ALA A 5 -63.75 -35.92 37.89
C ALA A 5 -62.21 -35.77 37.94
N ARG A 6 -61.51 -36.72 38.59
CA ARG A 6 -60.04 -36.69 38.69
C ARG A 6 -59.36 -37.25 37.44
N ASP A 7 -60.01 -38.14 36.70
CA ASP A 7 -59.39 -38.83 35.55
C ASP A 7 -59.39 -37.97 34.28
N SER A 8 -60.49 -37.27 33.98
CA SER A 8 -60.56 -36.31 32.86
C SER A 8 -59.57 -35.15 33.00
N SER A 9 -59.32 -34.71 34.24
CA SER A 9 -58.34 -33.65 34.54
C SER A 9 -56.88 -34.09 34.32
N ARG A 10 -56.60 -35.40 34.42
CA ARG A 10 -55.27 -35.97 34.18
C ARG A 10 -55.00 -36.14 32.70
N ASP A 11 -56.00 -36.53 31.92
CA ASP A 11 -55.87 -36.71 30.47
C ASP A 11 -55.81 -35.38 29.70
N TRP A 12 -56.51 -34.34 30.18
CA TRP A 12 -56.34 -32.97 29.68
C TRP A 12 -54.93 -32.45 29.93
N ARG A 13 -54.39 -32.62 31.15
CA ARG A 13 -53.01 -32.21 31.49
C ARG A 13 -51.95 -33.01 30.72
N ARG A 14 -52.19 -34.30 30.44
CA ARG A 14 -51.31 -35.13 29.59
C ARG A 14 -51.35 -34.66 28.13
N SER A 15 -52.52 -34.31 27.61
CA SER A 15 -52.68 -33.79 26.25
C SER A 15 -52.01 -32.42 26.10
N LEU A 16 -52.21 -31.51 27.05
CA LEU A 16 -51.50 -30.22 27.11
C LEU A 16 -49.97 -30.40 27.19
N ARG A 17 -49.48 -31.35 27.99
CA ARG A 17 -48.04 -31.67 28.05
C ARG A 17 -47.51 -32.19 26.72
N ARG A 18 -48.23 -33.07 26.02
CA ARG A 18 -47.83 -33.56 24.69
C ARG A 18 -47.80 -32.44 23.65
N ILE A 19 -48.80 -31.55 23.66
CA ILE A 19 -48.83 -30.37 22.78
C ILE A 19 -47.65 -29.45 23.09
N ALA A 20 -47.40 -29.14 24.37
CA ALA A 20 -46.27 -28.30 24.78
C ALA A 20 -44.92 -28.90 24.36
N VAL A 21 -44.72 -30.20 24.56
CA VAL A 21 -43.52 -30.91 24.09
C VAL A 21 -43.41 -30.86 22.57
N GLY A 22 -44.50 -31.08 21.84
CA GLY A 22 -44.53 -31.00 20.38
C GLY A 22 -44.15 -29.62 19.85
N VAL A 23 -44.66 -28.55 20.47
CA VAL A 23 -44.30 -27.16 20.14
C VAL A 23 -42.82 -26.89 20.42
N VAL A 24 -42.30 -27.34 21.56
CA VAL A 24 -40.88 -27.19 21.89
C VAL A 24 -39.99 -27.95 20.90
N VAL A 25 -40.35 -29.20 20.55
CA VAL A 25 -39.61 -29.99 19.56
C VAL A 25 -39.63 -29.32 18.18
N LEU A 26 -40.78 -28.84 17.72
CA LEU A 26 -40.90 -28.14 16.44
C LEU A 26 -40.07 -26.84 16.44
N PHE A 27 -40.12 -26.09 17.53
CA PHE A 27 -39.32 -24.88 17.70
C PHE A 27 -37.81 -25.20 17.64
N VAL A 28 -37.34 -26.18 18.42
CA VAL A 28 -35.94 -26.61 18.41
C VAL A 28 -35.53 -27.15 17.04
N ALA A 29 -36.37 -27.94 16.37
CA ALA A 29 -36.10 -28.45 15.03
C ALA A 29 -35.99 -27.31 14.00
N THR A 30 -36.84 -26.29 14.10
CA THR A 30 -36.78 -25.10 13.24
C THR A 30 -35.50 -24.29 13.50
N LEU A 31 -35.07 -24.17 14.76
CA LEU A 31 -33.79 -23.54 15.11
C LEU A 31 -32.59 -24.32 14.57
N LEU A 32 -32.57 -25.64 14.76
CA LEU A 32 -31.52 -26.50 14.23
C LEU A 32 -31.49 -26.48 12.71
N TRP A 33 -32.65 -26.44 12.03
CA TRP A 33 -32.73 -26.24 10.59
C TRP A 33 -32.23 -24.86 10.17
N GLY A 34 -32.57 -23.80 10.91
CA GLY A 34 -32.05 -22.45 10.66
C GLY A 34 -30.53 -22.35 10.84
N LEU A 35 -29.97 -23.09 11.79
CA LEU A 35 -28.52 -23.11 12.09
C LEU A 35 -27.73 -24.07 11.21
N PHE A 36 -28.29 -25.20 10.83
CA PHE A 36 -27.56 -26.32 10.21
C PHE A 36 -28.16 -26.81 8.88
N GLY A 37 -29.31 -26.28 8.48
CA GLY A 37 -29.92 -26.55 7.19
C GLY A 37 -29.08 -26.06 6.00
N PRO A 38 -29.49 -26.40 4.77
CA PRO A 38 -28.73 -26.12 3.56
C PRO A 38 -28.55 -24.62 3.31
N GLU A 39 -27.37 -24.26 2.78
CA GLU A 39 -27.05 -22.91 2.34
C GLU A 39 -27.48 -22.75 0.87
N PRO A 40 -27.98 -21.56 0.47
CA PRO A 40 -28.23 -21.30 -0.94
C PRO A 40 -26.88 -21.33 -1.70
N PRO A 41 -26.84 -21.89 -2.92
CA PRO A 41 -25.62 -21.84 -3.74
C PRO A 41 -25.26 -20.39 -4.04
N ILE A 42 -23.96 -20.11 -4.13
CA ILE A 42 -23.46 -18.80 -4.55
C ILE A 42 -23.88 -18.58 -6.01
N ARG A 43 -24.58 -17.47 -6.26
CA ARG A 43 -24.96 -17.05 -7.60
C ARG A 43 -23.78 -16.31 -8.22
N VAL A 44 -23.36 -16.70 -9.42
CA VAL A 44 -22.36 -15.94 -10.20
C VAL A 44 -23.05 -14.75 -10.86
N ALA A 45 -22.70 -13.54 -10.43
CA ALA A 45 -23.23 -12.28 -10.94
C ALA A 45 -22.34 -11.12 -10.47
N ARG A 46 -22.44 -9.95 -11.11
CA ARG A 46 -21.64 -8.79 -10.73
C ARG A 46 -21.93 -8.33 -9.29
N GLU A 47 -23.18 -8.48 -8.84
CA GLU A 47 -23.59 -8.05 -7.50
C GLU A 47 -23.07 -8.97 -6.40
N THR A 48 -22.71 -10.22 -6.72
CA THR A 48 -22.23 -11.22 -5.75
C THR A 48 -20.75 -11.50 -5.94
N THR A 49 -20.36 -12.07 -7.07
CA THR A 49 -18.99 -12.51 -7.32
C THR A 49 -18.15 -11.43 -8.00
N PHE A 50 -18.75 -10.31 -8.44
CA PHE A 50 -18.12 -9.23 -9.20
C PHE A 50 -17.57 -9.67 -10.57
N LEU A 51 -16.66 -10.63 -10.61
CA LEU A 51 -16.32 -11.38 -11.81
C LEU A 51 -17.38 -12.42 -12.13
N THR A 52 -17.63 -12.59 -13.42
CA THR A 52 -18.55 -13.61 -13.96
C THR A 52 -17.86 -14.56 -14.92
N ALA A 53 -16.62 -14.26 -15.30
CA ALA A 53 -15.70 -15.08 -16.07
C ALA A 53 -14.27 -14.59 -15.82
N PRO A 54 -13.24 -15.45 -16.00
CA PRO A 54 -13.34 -16.88 -16.27
C PRO A 54 -13.93 -17.67 -15.09
N LEU A 55 -14.46 -18.88 -15.34
CA LEU A 55 -15.01 -19.77 -14.32
C LEU A 55 -14.10 -20.98 -14.12
N ALA A 56 -13.90 -21.36 -12.86
CA ALA A 56 -13.23 -22.59 -12.47
C ALA A 56 -14.16 -23.81 -12.66
N THR A 57 -13.62 -25.01 -12.43
CA THR A 57 -14.36 -26.28 -12.59
C THR A 57 -15.55 -26.44 -11.65
N ASP A 58 -15.57 -25.70 -10.53
CA ASP A 58 -16.66 -25.66 -9.56
C ASP A 58 -17.84 -24.74 -10.00
N GLY A 59 -17.69 -24.05 -11.14
CA GLY A 59 -18.69 -23.11 -11.65
C GLY A 59 -18.66 -21.73 -10.99
N LEU A 60 -17.71 -21.47 -10.09
CA LEU A 60 -17.46 -20.15 -9.49
C LEU A 60 -16.31 -19.45 -10.22
N PRO A 61 -16.15 -18.12 -10.09
CA PRO A 61 -15.08 -17.42 -10.80
C PRO A 61 -13.69 -17.89 -10.41
N ASP A 62 -12.82 -17.90 -11.41
CA ASP A 62 -11.39 -18.08 -11.28
C ASP A 62 -10.75 -16.70 -11.22
N TYR A 63 -10.49 -16.22 -9.99
CA TYR A 63 -9.94 -14.88 -9.76
C TYR A 63 -8.47 -14.78 -10.15
N GLU A 64 -7.72 -15.88 -10.09
CA GLU A 64 -6.32 -15.93 -10.51
C GLU A 64 -6.23 -15.70 -12.03
N ALA A 65 -7.00 -16.47 -12.81
CA ALA A 65 -7.09 -16.29 -14.24
C ALA A 65 -7.72 -14.95 -14.62
N GLY A 66 -8.66 -14.45 -13.82
CA GLY A 66 -9.23 -13.11 -13.97
C GLY A 66 -8.19 -11.99 -13.83
N LEU A 67 -7.36 -12.04 -12.79
CA LEU A 67 -6.28 -11.07 -12.56
C LEU A 67 -5.22 -11.13 -13.67
N LEU A 68 -4.80 -12.33 -14.08
CA LEU A 68 -3.89 -12.50 -15.21
C LEU A 68 -4.45 -11.93 -16.51
N ALA A 69 -5.74 -12.14 -16.79
CA ALA A 69 -6.39 -11.58 -17.96
C ALA A 69 -6.43 -10.04 -17.91
N MET A 70 -6.63 -9.45 -16.72
CA MET A 70 -6.60 -8.00 -16.52
C MET A 70 -5.18 -7.40 -16.62
N ALA A 71 -4.14 -8.14 -16.24
CA ALA A 71 -2.74 -7.72 -16.40
C ALA A 71 -2.30 -7.65 -17.88
N GLY A 72 -3.06 -8.29 -18.76
CA GLY A 72 -2.77 -8.31 -20.20
C GLY A 72 -1.58 -9.21 -20.56
N PRO A 73 -1.21 -9.27 -21.85
CA PRO A 73 -0.11 -10.09 -22.31
C PRO A 73 1.23 -9.55 -21.79
N ALA A 74 2.17 -10.47 -21.53
CA ALA A 74 3.53 -10.13 -21.21
C ALA A 74 4.15 -9.28 -22.35
N PRO A 75 4.80 -8.14 -22.05
CA PRO A 75 5.57 -7.39 -23.03
C PRO A 75 6.81 -8.19 -23.47
N ALA A 76 7.43 -7.77 -24.59
CA ALA A 76 8.69 -8.34 -25.02
C ALA A 76 9.76 -8.20 -23.92
N PRO A 77 10.67 -9.18 -23.73
CA PRO A 77 11.65 -9.15 -22.65
C PRO A 77 12.49 -7.87 -22.59
N GLU A 78 12.88 -7.34 -23.76
CA GLU A 78 13.63 -6.09 -23.92
C GLU A 78 12.85 -4.83 -23.50
N ASP A 79 11.52 -4.88 -23.56
CA ASP A 79 10.61 -3.79 -23.20
C ASP A 79 10.17 -3.86 -21.73
N ASN A 80 10.53 -4.93 -21.02
CA ASN A 80 10.07 -5.21 -19.66
C ASN A 80 11.15 -4.95 -18.60
N ALA A 81 10.97 -3.93 -17.76
CA ALA A 81 11.84 -3.63 -16.63
C ALA A 81 11.97 -4.79 -15.63
N ALA A 82 10.93 -5.61 -15.46
CA ALA A 82 10.95 -6.74 -14.53
C ALA A 82 11.97 -7.83 -14.92
N VAL A 83 12.32 -7.94 -16.20
CA VAL A 83 13.33 -8.91 -16.68
C VAL A 83 14.70 -8.57 -16.13
N GLU A 84 15.12 -7.30 -16.21
CA GLU A 84 16.41 -6.87 -15.63
C GLU A 84 16.41 -7.04 -14.13
N LEU A 85 15.29 -6.72 -13.47
CA LEU A 85 15.16 -6.87 -12.03
C LEU A 85 15.38 -8.32 -11.60
N LEU A 86 14.70 -9.28 -12.22
CA LEU A 86 14.84 -10.71 -11.91
C LEU A 86 16.24 -11.24 -12.26
N GLN A 87 16.81 -10.82 -13.40
CA GLN A 87 18.14 -11.27 -13.83
C GLN A 87 19.28 -10.67 -13.02
N VAL A 88 19.12 -9.46 -12.47
CA VAL A 88 20.15 -8.85 -11.63
C VAL A 88 20.00 -9.31 -10.18
N MET A 89 18.79 -9.39 -9.65
CA MET A 89 18.54 -9.70 -8.25
C MET A 89 18.00 -11.12 -8.06
N TRP A 90 18.47 -12.07 -8.87
CA TRP A 90 18.00 -13.45 -8.85
C TRP A 90 18.11 -14.09 -7.45
N PRO A 91 17.10 -14.83 -6.95
CA PRO A 91 15.84 -15.21 -7.59
C PRO A 91 14.67 -14.23 -7.34
N LEU A 92 14.94 -13.02 -6.84
CA LEU A 92 13.94 -12.01 -6.48
C LEU A 92 12.93 -12.49 -5.42
N GLY A 93 13.38 -13.39 -4.54
CA GLY A 93 12.55 -14.01 -3.50
C GLY A 93 11.54 -15.04 -4.01
N ILE A 94 11.53 -15.33 -5.31
CA ILE A 94 10.64 -16.32 -5.91
C ILE A 94 11.15 -17.72 -5.56
N ASP A 95 10.27 -18.62 -5.13
CA ASP A 95 10.61 -19.99 -4.81
C ASP A 95 11.21 -20.70 -6.04
N ALA A 96 12.21 -21.56 -5.82
CA ALA A 96 12.87 -22.30 -6.88
C ALA A 96 11.90 -23.17 -7.71
N THR A 97 10.79 -23.60 -7.11
CA THR A 97 9.75 -24.39 -7.76
C THR A 97 8.86 -23.57 -8.70
N ASP A 98 8.72 -22.26 -8.44
CA ASP A 98 7.86 -21.37 -9.23
C ASP A 98 8.64 -20.54 -10.26
N LEU A 99 9.95 -20.36 -10.07
CA LEU A 99 10.85 -19.66 -11.00
C LEU A 99 10.69 -20.08 -12.47
N PRO A 100 10.62 -21.38 -12.82
CA PRO A 100 10.46 -21.79 -14.22
C PRO A 100 9.17 -21.25 -14.86
N ALA A 101 8.07 -21.17 -14.11
CA ALA A 101 6.81 -20.64 -14.61
C ALA A 101 6.90 -19.13 -14.84
N VAL A 102 7.52 -18.39 -13.92
CA VAL A 102 7.76 -16.95 -14.04
C VAL A 102 8.71 -16.64 -15.20
N CYS A 103 9.85 -17.33 -15.32
CA CYS A 103 10.80 -17.16 -16.43
C CYS A 103 10.15 -17.43 -17.78
N LYS A 104 9.34 -18.50 -17.87
CA LYS A 104 8.56 -18.81 -19.07
C LYS A 104 7.57 -17.70 -19.42
N ALA A 105 6.86 -17.15 -18.43
CA ALA A 105 5.91 -16.06 -18.62
C ALA A 105 6.60 -14.76 -19.05
N LEU A 106 7.82 -14.51 -18.57
CA LEU A 106 8.67 -13.38 -18.95
C LEU A 106 9.41 -13.58 -20.28
N GLY A 107 9.40 -14.79 -20.86
CA GLY A 107 10.10 -15.10 -22.10
C GLY A 107 11.63 -15.14 -21.96
N ILE A 108 12.15 -15.52 -20.79
CA ILE A 108 13.59 -15.59 -20.50
C ILE A 108 14.02 -17.02 -20.10
N PRO A 109 15.32 -17.35 -20.19
CA PRO A 109 15.85 -18.61 -19.65
C PRO A 109 15.60 -18.73 -18.15
N ASP A 110 15.30 -19.94 -17.68
CA ASP A 110 15.13 -20.32 -16.26
C ASP A 110 16.46 -20.67 -15.57
N THR A 111 17.59 -20.42 -16.24
CA THR A 111 18.93 -20.63 -15.71
C THR A 111 19.35 -19.42 -14.85
N PRO A 112 19.81 -19.65 -13.60
CA PRO A 112 20.35 -18.56 -12.79
C PRO A 112 21.48 -17.82 -13.51
N PRO A 113 21.53 -16.48 -13.40
CA PRO A 113 22.64 -15.69 -13.90
C PRO A 113 23.93 -16.05 -13.16
N ALA A 114 25.08 -15.88 -13.83
CA ALA A 114 26.38 -16.27 -13.27
C ALA A 114 26.79 -15.47 -12.03
N ASP A 115 26.35 -14.22 -11.93
CA ASP A 115 26.73 -13.29 -10.87
C ASP A 115 25.53 -12.39 -10.49
N PRO A 116 24.60 -12.90 -9.67
CA PRO A 116 23.49 -12.11 -9.15
C PRO A 116 24.00 -11.07 -8.13
N LEU A 117 23.33 -9.93 -8.09
CA LEU A 117 23.61 -8.86 -7.14
C LEU A 117 23.28 -9.32 -5.71
N VAL A 118 24.29 -9.36 -4.85
CA VAL A 118 24.17 -9.70 -3.42
C VAL A 118 24.20 -8.43 -2.59
N ALA A 119 23.39 -8.34 -1.55
CA ALA A 119 23.40 -7.22 -0.61
C ALA A 119 24.81 -6.92 -0.08
N PRO A 120 25.19 -5.64 0.15
CA PRO A 120 26.49 -5.29 0.71
C PRO A 120 26.82 -5.96 2.04
N THR A 121 25.78 -6.20 2.84
CA THR A 121 25.84 -6.81 4.18
C THR A 121 26.03 -8.33 4.13
N ASP A 122 25.67 -8.94 3.00
CA ASP A 122 25.78 -10.38 2.74
C ASP A 122 26.93 -10.73 1.78
N ASP A 123 27.65 -9.73 1.25
CA ASP A 123 28.73 -9.94 0.28
C ASP A 123 29.94 -10.61 0.95
N PRO A 124 30.31 -11.86 0.59
CA PRO A 124 31.45 -12.56 1.18
C PRO A 124 32.80 -11.89 0.87
N ALA A 125 32.87 -11.05 -0.16
CA ALA A 125 34.07 -10.33 -0.56
C ALA A 125 34.27 -8.99 0.18
N GLY A 126 33.30 -8.56 1.00
CA GLY A 126 33.32 -7.29 1.73
C GLY A 126 32.92 -7.43 3.20
N LYS A 127 33.04 -6.34 3.96
CA LYS A 127 32.52 -6.21 5.32
C LYS A 127 31.79 -4.87 5.48
N VAL A 128 30.66 -4.71 4.80
CA VAL A 128 29.80 -3.55 5.02
C VAL A 128 28.83 -3.90 6.14
N SER A 129 28.81 -3.13 7.22
CA SER A 129 27.82 -3.30 8.29
C SER A 129 26.47 -2.70 7.90
N ASP A 130 25.39 -3.16 8.53
CA ASP A 130 24.04 -2.60 8.35
C ASP A 130 24.00 -1.09 8.61
N ASP A 131 24.72 -0.61 9.61
CA ASP A 131 24.80 0.82 9.96
C ASP A 131 25.48 1.63 8.85
N VAL A 132 26.59 1.12 8.31
CA VAL A 132 27.29 1.78 7.19
C VAL A 132 26.40 1.77 5.95
N PHE A 133 25.76 0.63 5.64
CA PHE A 133 24.85 0.57 4.50
C PHE A 133 23.70 1.56 4.66
N THR A 134 23.07 1.62 5.84
CA THR A 134 22.02 2.58 6.17
C THR A 134 22.46 4.02 6.01
N ALA A 135 23.66 4.37 6.49
CA ALA A 135 24.21 5.72 6.34
C ALA A 135 24.39 6.09 4.85
N THR A 136 24.88 5.15 4.04
CA THR A 136 25.25 5.40 2.63
C THR A 136 24.05 5.63 1.69
N TYR A 137 22.87 5.05 1.97
CA TYR A 137 21.66 5.34 1.18
C TYR A 137 20.79 6.46 1.77
N THR A 138 21.18 7.08 2.89
CA THR A 138 20.42 8.16 3.54
C THR A 138 21.08 9.53 3.48
N ASN A 139 22.42 9.59 3.44
CA ASN A 139 23.19 10.85 3.39
C ASN A 139 24.28 10.80 2.31
N PRO A 140 24.70 11.96 1.75
CA PRO A 140 25.85 12.02 0.86
C PRO A 140 27.11 11.52 1.55
N TRP A 141 27.96 10.83 0.81
CA TRP A 141 29.20 10.26 1.31
C TRP A 141 30.23 10.18 0.18
N THR A 142 31.49 9.95 0.54
CA THR A 142 32.63 9.88 -0.39
C THR A 142 33.35 8.53 -0.26
N THR A 143 34.08 8.16 -1.31
CA THR A 143 34.94 6.96 -1.29
C THR A 143 35.89 6.91 -0.08
N ALA A 144 36.35 8.07 0.40
CA ALA A 144 37.23 8.17 1.56
C ALA A 144 36.55 7.84 2.90
N GLU A 145 35.25 8.12 3.03
CA GLU A 145 34.48 7.88 4.26
C GLU A 145 34.09 6.41 4.42
N HIS A 146 33.69 5.77 3.32
CA HIS A 146 33.23 4.37 3.31
C HIS A 146 33.88 3.55 2.18
N PRO A 147 35.19 3.25 2.27
CA PRO A 147 35.94 2.59 1.20
C PRO A 147 35.41 1.18 0.87
N ASP A 148 34.93 0.43 1.87
CA ASP A 148 34.38 -0.92 1.66
C ASP A 148 33.06 -0.89 0.86
N MET A 149 32.21 0.12 1.12
CA MET A 149 30.98 0.32 0.35
C MET A 149 31.28 0.80 -1.08
N ALA A 150 32.26 1.69 -1.26
CA ALA A 150 32.72 2.10 -2.58
C ALA A 150 33.28 0.92 -3.39
N ALA A 151 34.06 0.05 -2.75
CA ALA A 151 34.58 -1.17 -3.37
C ALA A 151 33.46 -2.13 -3.78
N TRP A 152 32.40 -2.28 -2.95
CA TRP A 152 31.22 -3.05 -3.30
C TRP A 152 30.51 -2.47 -4.53
N LEU A 153 30.24 -1.16 -4.55
CA LEU A 153 29.61 -0.49 -5.68
C LEU A 153 30.41 -0.65 -6.98
N MET A 154 31.74 -0.58 -6.89
CA MET A 154 32.61 -0.75 -8.05
C MET A 154 32.59 -2.18 -8.60
N ARG A 155 32.57 -3.20 -7.72
CA ARG A 155 32.44 -4.61 -8.16
C ARG A 155 31.10 -4.86 -8.87
N HIS A 156 30.04 -4.23 -8.38
CA HIS A 156 28.67 -4.44 -8.85
C HIS A 156 28.16 -3.35 -9.82
N GLU A 157 29.05 -2.51 -10.36
CA GLU A 157 28.67 -1.35 -11.18
C GLU A 157 27.81 -1.73 -12.38
N GLY A 158 28.19 -2.79 -13.09
CA GLY A 158 27.45 -3.29 -14.25
C GLY A 158 26.04 -3.78 -13.90
N ALA A 159 25.86 -4.41 -12.73
CA ALA A 159 24.56 -4.85 -12.26
C ALA A 159 23.66 -3.66 -11.92
N ILE A 160 24.19 -2.66 -11.21
CA ILE A 160 23.43 -1.46 -10.84
C ILE A 160 23.11 -0.61 -12.08
N ASP A 161 24.01 -0.54 -13.07
CA ASP A 161 23.73 0.13 -14.35
C ASP A 161 22.59 -0.55 -15.13
N ARG A 162 22.50 -1.87 -15.11
CA ARG A 162 21.36 -2.60 -15.68
C ARG A 162 20.05 -2.25 -14.97
N LEU A 163 20.06 -2.14 -13.63
CA LEU A 163 18.88 -1.72 -12.85
C LEU A 163 18.46 -0.28 -13.18
N VAL A 164 19.42 0.63 -13.33
CA VAL A 164 19.16 2.03 -13.73
C VAL A 164 18.59 2.09 -15.15
N ALA A 165 19.17 1.34 -16.10
CA ALA A 165 18.68 1.27 -17.47
C ALA A 165 17.28 0.62 -17.57
N ALA A 166 16.95 -0.31 -16.66
CA ALA A 166 15.63 -0.93 -16.60
C ALA A 166 14.52 0.09 -16.38
N ALA A 167 14.81 1.21 -15.69
CA ALA A 167 13.86 2.29 -15.47
C ALA A 167 13.39 2.93 -16.78
N ASP A 168 14.24 2.96 -17.82
CA ASP A 168 13.91 3.59 -19.09
C ASP A 168 13.03 2.70 -19.99
N ARG A 169 12.84 1.41 -19.63
CA ARG A 169 11.94 0.51 -20.35
C ARG A 169 10.47 0.97 -20.26
N PRO A 170 9.65 0.69 -21.29
CA PRO A 170 8.28 1.19 -21.36
C PRO A 170 7.30 0.45 -20.45
N ARG A 171 7.62 -0.77 -19.99
CA ARG A 171 6.69 -1.62 -19.23
C ARG A 171 7.37 -2.26 -18.02
N PHE A 172 6.60 -2.51 -16.97
CA PHE A 172 6.98 -3.40 -15.87
C PHE A 172 5.87 -4.42 -15.70
N TRP A 173 6.14 -5.67 -16.05
CA TRP A 173 5.18 -6.76 -15.92
C TRP A 173 5.88 -7.93 -15.25
N LEU A 174 5.49 -8.21 -14.01
CA LEU A 174 6.01 -9.31 -13.21
C LEU A 174 4.81 -10.06 -12.61
N PRO A 175 4.49 -11.25 -13.12
CA PRO A 175 3.37 -12.03 -12.62
C PRO A 175 3.70 -12.57 -11.22
N ILE A 176 2.70 -12.58 -10.33
CA ILE A 176 2.80 -13.28 -9.06
C ILE A 176 2.92 -14.78 -9.36
N SER A 177 3.89 -15.47 -8.76
CA SER A 177 4.21 -16.88 -9.03
C SER A 177 3.00 -17.81 -8.86
N SER A 178 2.22 -17.62 -7.79
CA SER A 178 1.02 -18.39 -7.49
C SER A 178 -0.08 -18.27 -8.56
N LEU A 179 -0.10 -17.19 -9.34
CA LEU A 179 -1.03 -17.08 -10.47
C LEU A 179 -0.67 -18.02 -11.63
N LEU A 180 0.57 -18.51 -11.69
CA LEU A 180 1.10 -19.27 -12.82
C LEU A 180 1.27 -20.76 -12.55
N ASP A 181 1.21 -21.20 -11.30
CA ASP A 181 1.56 -22.55 -10.89
C ASP A 181 0.46 -23.59 -11.17
N GLY A 182 -0.75 -23.12 -11.51
CA GLY A 182 -1.93 -23.96 -11.79
C GLY A 182 -2.47 -24.68 -10.56
N ARG A 183 -2.09 -24.26 -9.36
CA ARG A 183 -2.59 -24.74 -8.07
C ARG A 183 -3.52 -23.66 -7.50
N PRO A 184 -4.85 -23.78 -7.68
CA PRO A 184 -5.77 -22.78 -7.17
C PRO A 184 -5.53 -22.55 -5.67
N ALA A 185 -5.35 -21.30 -5.29
CA ALA A 185 -5.20 -20.89 -3.91
C ALA A 185 -6.13 -19.69 -3.61
N MET A 186 -6.29 -19.40 -2.33
CA MET A 186 -6.96 -18.16 -1.93
C MET A 186 -6.04 -16.99 -2.30
N LEU A 187 -6.55 -15.93 -2.94
CA LEU A 187 -5.75 -14.75 -3.28
C LEU A 187 -5.06 -14.14 -2.04
N PHE A 188 -5.65 -14.31 -0.85
CA PHE A 188 -5.09 -13.87 0.44
C PHE A 188 -3.76 -14.52 0.82
N GLU A 189 -3.52 -15.74 0.36
CA GLU A 189 -2.28 -16.47 0.65
C GLU A 189 -1.17 -16.14 -0.37
N MET A 190 -1.45 -15.27 -1.35
CA MET A 190 -0.47 -14.85 -2.33
C MET A 190 0.64 -14.04 -1.69
N THR A 191 1.85 -14.46 -1.99
CA THR A 191 3.06 -13.81 -1.56
C THR A 191 3.41 -12.64 -2.49
N LEU A 192 3.90 -11.55 -1.89
CA LEU A 192 4.26 -10.31 -2.58
C LEU A 192 5.78 -10.11 -2.58
N GLU A 193 6.55 -11.17 -2.84
CA GLU A 193 8.01 -11.21 -2.71
C GLU A 193 8.76 -10.15 -3.53
N PRO A 194 8.33 -9.79 -4.77
CA PRO A 194 9.03 -8.78 -5.54
C PRO A 194 9.02 -7.39 -4.88
N LEU A 195 8.01 -7.09 -4.06
CA LEU A 195 7.85 -5.78 -3.44
C LEU A 195 8.96 -5.46 -2.43
N GLN A 196 9.47 -6.47 -1.72
CA GLN A 196 10.60 -6.27 -0.81
C GLN A 196 11.88 -5.97 -1.60
N HIS A 197 12.10 -6.67 -2.70
CA HIS A 197 13.29 -6.51 -3.53
C HIS A 197 13.34 -5.16 -4.25
N LEU A 198 12.19 -4.57 -4.59
CA LEU A 198 12.14 -3.18 -5.08
C LEU A 198 12.69 -2.17 -4.07
N ARG A 199 12.51 -2.41 -2.76
CA ARG A 199 13.10 -1.55 -1.72
C ARG A 199 14.62 -1.71 -1.68
N TRP A 200 15.12 -2.94 -1.73
CA TRP A 200 16.56 -3.23 -1.79
C TRP A 200 17.22 -2.59 -3.01
N LEU A 201 16.62 -2.73 -4.19
CA LEU A 201 17.07 -2.02 -5.40
C LEU A 201 17.21 -0.53 -5.15
N SER A 202 16.17 0.09 -4.58
CA SER A 202 16.18 1.53 -4.33
C SER A 202 17.32 1.93 -3.38
N GLN A 203 17.62 1.11 -2.37
CA GLN A 203 18.72 1.37 -1.44
C GLN A 203 20.09 1.29 -2.13
N PHE A 204 20.31 0.29 -3.00
CA PHE A 204 21.57 0.17 -3.75
C PHE A 204 21.79 1.34 -4.70
N VAL A 205 20.75 1.71 -5.46
CA VAL A 205 20.80 2.83 -6.40
C VAL A 205 20.95 4.16 -5.66
N HIS A 206 20.25 4.36 -4.54
CA HIS A 206 20.42 5.55 -3.71
C HIS A 206 21.80 5.64 -3.07
N ALA A 207 22.39 4.53 -2.62
CA ALA A 207 23.75 4.53 -2.09
C ALA A 207 24.75 5.04 -3.13
N ARG A 208 24.62 4.59 -4.39
CA ARG A 208 25.46 5.08 -5.50
C ARG A 208 25.15 6.54 -5.86
N ALA A 209 23.88 6.94 -5.88
CA ALA A 209 23.50 8.32 -6.11
C ALA A 209 24.09 9.28 -5.08
N LEU A 210 24.08 8.90 -3.80
CA LEU A 210 24.60 9.72 -2.71
C LEU A 210 26.13 9.75 -2.66
N LEU A 211 26.80 8.69 -3.13
CA LEU A 211 28.23 8.73 -3.46
C LEU A 211 28.50 9.78 -4.56
N HIS A 212 27.72 9.75 -5.64
CA HIS A 212 27.84 10.73 -6.71
C HIS A 212 27.62 12.15 -6.21
N VAL A 213 26.66 12.38 -5.30
CA VAL A 213 26.49 13.70 -4.68
C VAL A 213 27.70 14.10 -3.85
N GLY A 214 28.20 13.22 -2.96
CA GLY A 214 29.35 13.53 -2.10
C GLY A 214 30.62 13.83 -2.90
N GLU A 215 30.78 13.21 -4.07
CA GLU A 215 31.89 13.45 -4.99
C GLU A 215 31.64 14.58 -6.00
N GLY A 216 30.52 15.32 -5.90
CA GLY A 216 30.19 16.44 -6.79
C GLY A 216 29.83 16.04 -8.23
N ARG A 217 29.43 14.78 -8.45
CA ARG A 217 29.02 14.22 -9.74
C ARG A 217 27.50 14.32 -9.93
N HIS A 218 26.93 15.54 -9.90
CA HIS A 218 25.48 15.77 -9.88
C HIS A 218 24.70 15.12 -11.03
N ALA A 219 25.25 15.11 -12.25
CA ALA A 219 24.58 14.48 -13.41
C ALA A 219 24.43 12.96 -13.23
N ALA A 220 25.47 12.29 -12.73
CA ALA A 220 25.42 10.85 -12.42
C ALA A 220 24.49 10.56 -11.23
N ALA A 221 24.49 11.42 -10.21
CA ALA A 221 23.55 11.32 -9.10
C ALA A 221 22.09 11.40 -9.60
N TRP A 222 21.79 12.38 -10.46
CA TRP A 222 20.45 12.54 -11.01
C TRP A 222 20.03 11.35 -11.88
N ARG A 223 20.95 10.78 -12.68
CA ARG A 223 20.70 9.55 -13.47
C ARG A 223 20.20 8.39 -12.60
N ASP A 224 20.76 8.23 -11.42
CA ASP A 224 20.38 7.15 -10.51
C ASP A 224 19.07 7.49 -9.75
N ILE A 225 18.90 8.73 -9.30
CA ILE A 225 17.69 9.18 -8.59
C ILE A 225 16.44 9.13 -9.49
N ARG A 226 16.56 9.59 -10.75
CA ARG A 226 15.45 9.53 -11.72
C ARG A 226 15.02 8.09 -11.99
N ALA A 227 15.95 7.13 -11.94
CA ALA A 227 15.65 5.73 -12.19
C ALA A 227 14.75 5.15 -11.08
N VAL A 228 15.01 5.48 -9.81
CA VAL A 228 14.16 5.07 -8.68
C VAL A 228 12.77 5.70 -8.78
N HIS A 229 12.70 6.99 -9.11
CA HIS A 229 11.42 7.67 -9.38
C HIS A 229 10.60 6.95 -10.45
N ARG A 230 11.24 6.67 -11.59
CA ARG A 230 10.57 6.10 -12.76
C ARG A 230 10.18 4.66 -12.53
N LEU A 231 11.04 3.84 -11.91
CA LEU A 231 10.72 2.46 -11.53
C LEU A 231 9.54 2.39 -10.56
N GLY A 232 9.51 3.27 -9.55
CA GLY A 232 8.39 3.31 -8.60
C GLY A 232 7.04 3.56 -9.30
N ARG A 233 6.99 4.46 -10.28
CA ARG A 233 5.76 4.69 -11.06
C ARG A 233 5.46 3.57 -12.05
N LEU A 234 6.50 3.03 -12.68
CA LEU A 234 6.37 1.97 -13.67
C LEU A 234 5.85 0.67 -13.05
N SER A 235 6.29 0.33 -11.83
CA SER A 235 5.87 -0.90 -11.14
C SER A 235 4.39 -0.95 -10.78
N VAL A 236 3.70 0.20 -10.80
CA VAL A 236 2.27 0.30 -10.54
C VAL A 236 1.49 0.94 -11.68
N ALA A 237 2.08 0.98 -12.88
CA ALA A 237 1.45 1.55 -14.05
C ALA A 237 0.15 0.79 -14.40
N ARG A 238 -0.89 1.52 -14.81
CA ARG A 238 -2.23 0.94 -15.09
C ARG A 238 -2.18 -0.09 -16.21
N GLU A 239 -1.22 0.05 -17.12
CA GLU A 239 -0.97 -0.87 -18.22
C GLU A 239 -0.59 -2.28 -17.73
N SER A 240 -0.12 -2.42 -16.49
CA SER A 240 0.25 -3.70 -15.87
C SER A 240 -0.92 -4.40 -15.16
N GLY A 241 -2.13 -3.86 -15.30
CA GLY A 241 -3.35 -4.37 -14.65
C GLY A 241 -3.52 -3.90 -13.20
N PRO A 242 -4.60 -4.34 -12.53
CA PRO A 242 -4.86 -3.99 -11.14
C PRO A 242 -3.70 -4.41 -10.22
N GLN A 243 -3.28 -3.51 -9.35
CA GLN A 243 -2.18 -3.73 -8.41
C GLN A 243 -2.72 -3.77 -6.97
N PRO A 244 -2.12 -4.57 -6.07
CA PRO A 244 -2.44 -4.52 -4.65
C PRO A 244 -2.08 -3.16 -4.06
N PHE A 245 -2.80 -2.73 -3.01
CA PHE A 245 -2.45 -1.51 -2.27
C PHE A 245 -1.01 -1.53 -1.75
N MET A 246 -0.53 -2.69 -1.34
CA MET A 246 0.86 -2.86 -0.91
C MET A 246 1.86 -2.49 -2.01
N GLY A 247 1.57 -2.79 -3.28
CA GLY A 247 2.39 -2.38 -4.42
C GLY A 247 2.44 -0.86 -4.56
N GLN A 248 1.29 -0.19 -4.43
CA GLN A 248 1.20 1.27 -4.45
C GLN A 248 1.94 1.93 -3.29
N LEU A 249 1.84 1.38 -2.08
CA LEU A 249 2.57 1.88 -0.91
C LEU A 249 4.09 1.73 -1.07
N VAL A 250 4.57 0.66 -1.71
CA VAL A 250 5.98 0.48 -2.03
C VAL A 250 6.44 1.50 -3.08
N ALA A 251 5.68 1.70 -4.15
CA ALA A 251 5.95 2.75 -5.13
C ALA A 251 6.05 4.14 -4.49
N ILE A 252 5.11 4.49 -3.60
CA ILE A 252 5.12 5.75 -2.84
C ILE A 252 6.38 5.88 -1.98
N ALA A 253 6.82 4.79 -1.33
CA ALA A 253 8.02 4.81 -0.50
C ALA A 253 9.30 5.04 -1.34
N LEU A 254 9.42 4.37 -2.49
CA LEU A 254 10.52 4.57 -3.44
C LEU A 254 10.59 6.04 -3.90
N MET A 255 9.44 6.60 -4.30
CA MET A 255 9.35 7.99 -4.73
C MET A 255 9.70 8.97 -3.60
N ALA A 256 9.16 8.78 -2.40
CA ALA A 256 9.40 9.69 -1.28
C ALA A 256 10.90 9.79 -0.91
N HIS A 257 11.64 8.68 -0.97
CA HIS A 257 13.09 8.70 -0.76
C HIS A 257 13.83 9.47 -1.87
N ALA A 258 13.48 9.22 -3.13
CA ALA A 258 14.07 9.93 -4.27
C ALA A 258 13.79 11.44 -4.22
N GLU A 259 12.58 11.85 -3.81
CA GLU A 259 12.20 13.26 -3.59
C GLU A 259 13.00 13.92 -2.48
N LYS A 260 13.17 13.20 -1.36
CA LYS A 260 13.99 13.67 -0.23
C LYS A 260 15.44 13.90 -0.64
N ILE A 261 16.04 12.96 -1.38
CA ILE A 261 17.41 13.10 -1.87
C ILE A 261 17.52 14.27 -2.86
N THR A 262 16.57 14.37 -3.81
CA THR A 262 16.54 15.45 -4.80
C THR A 262 16.49 16.81 -4.13
N THR A 263 15.53 17.01 -3.22
CA THR A 263 15.35 18.29 -2.52
C THR A 263 16.52 18.61 -1.61
N ARG A 264 16.94 17.69 -0.73
CA ARG A 264 17.97 17.96 0.27
C ARG A 264 19.38 18.06 -0.32
N HIS A 265 19.71 17.25 -1.32
CA HIS A 265 21.10 17.01 -1.72
C HIS A 265 21.45 17.49 -3.13
N LEU A 266 20.48 17.58 -4.05
CA LEU A 266 20.70 18.20 -5.36
C LEU A 266 20.27 19.66 -5.37
N LEU A 267 18.98 19.94 -5.15
CA LEU A 267 18.45 21.32 -5.20
C LEU A 267 19.01 22.21 -4.08
N GLY A 268 19.32 21.61 -2.92
CA GLY A 268 20.00 22.28 -1.81
C GLY A 268 21.49 22.56 -2.07
N SER A 269 22.09 21.96 -3.10
CA SER A 269 23.51 22.13 -3.40
C SER A 269 23.78 23.51 -4.02
N PRO A 270 24.73 24.30 -3.48
CA PRO A 270 25.11 25.58 -4.08
C PRO A 270 25.91 25.40 -5.39
N THR A 271 26.43 24.20 -5.64
CA THR A 271 27.27 23.88 -6.82
C THR A 271 26.51 23.12 -7.90
N LEU A 272 25.18 22.99 -7.80
CA LEU A 272 24.36 22.30 -8.79
C LEU A 272 24.52 22.96 -10.18
N PRO A 273 24.98 22.23 -11.20
CA PRO A 273 25.11 22.77 -12.56
C PRO A 273 23.75 23.15 -13.19
N PRO A 274 23.66 24.28 -13.93
CA PRO A 274 22.40 24.73 -14.52
C PRO A 274 21.76 23.75 -15.52
N ASP A 275 22.56 23.00 -16.26
CA ASP A 275 22.12 21.97 -17.22
C ASP A 275 21.49 20.77 -16.49
N VAL A 276 22.08 20.35 -15.36
CA VAL A 276 21.51 19.30 -14.51
C VAL A 276 20.21 19.77 -13.88
N LEU A 277 20.12 21.03 -13.42
CA LEU A 277 18.88 21.61 -12.91
C LEU A 277 17.77 21.66 -13.98
N ALA A 278 18.12 22.00 -15.22
CA ALA A 278 17.18 21.96 -16.33
C ALA A 278 16.68 20.53 -16.61
N ALA A 279 17.57 19.53 -16.56
CA ALA A 279 17.20 18.13 -16.70
C ALA A 279 16.27 17.66 -15.56
N ILE A 280 16.58 18.01 -14.30
CA ILE A 280 15.72 17.71 -13.14
C ILE A 280 14.31 18.25 -13.36
N ARG A 281 14.18 19.53 -13.75
CA ARG A 281 12.88 20.15 -13.99
C ARG A 281 12.11 19.45 -15.10
N HIS A 282 12.75 19.23 -16.24
CA HIS A 282 12.12 18.57 -17.38
C HIS A 282 11.60 17.17 -17.02
N GLU A 283 12.42 16.38 -16.33
CA GLU A 283 12.10 14.98 -16.05
C GLU A 283 11.15 14.79 -14.86
N LEU A 284 11.17 15.69 -13.87
CA LEU A 284 10.14 15.70 -12.81
C LEU A 284 8.76 16.02 -13.37
N ASP A 285 8.67 16.87 -14.40
CA ASP A 285 7.42 17.19 -15.09
C ASP A 285 7.01 16.11 -16.09
N ALA A 286 7.97 15.31 -16.58
CA ALA A 286 7.73 14.21 -17.49
C ALA A 286 7.33 12.90 -16.78
N GLY A 287 6.72 12.00 -17.56
CA GLY A 287 6.47 10.62 -17.16
C GLY A 287 5.06 10.33 -16.64
N PRO A 288 4.74 9.04 -16.44
CA PRO A 288 3.44 8.63 -15.92
C PRO A 288 3.22 9.21 -14.53
N THR A 289 1.96 9.47 -14.17
CA THR A 289 1.56 9.83 -12.81
C THR A 289 1.31 8.56 -12.00
N LEU A 290 1.45 8.66 -10.67
CA LEU A 290 0.96 7.60 -9.79
C LEU A 290 -0.54 7.36 -10.05
N PRO A 291 -1.03 6.11 -10.09
CA PRO A 291 -2.46 5.83 -10.17
C PRO A 291 -3.21 6.45 -9.00
N GLU A 292 -4.50 6.70 -9.18
CA GLU A 292 -5.37 7.15 -8.11
C GLU A 292 -5.66 5.98 -7.15
N SER A 293 -5.96 6.28 -5.88
CA SER A 293 -6.31 5.27 -4.86
C SER A 293 -7.46 4.36 -5.33
N ALA A 294 -8.41 4.91 -6.11
CA ALA A 294 -9.52 4.17 -6.68
C ALA A 294 -9.09 3.09 -7.70
N ASP A 295 -7.94 3.25 -8.36
CA ASP A 295 -7.46 2.28 -9.36
C ASP A 295 -7.01 0.96 -8.73
N ALA A 296 -6.39 1.04 -7.56
CA ALA A 296 -5.94 -0.15 -6.82
C ALA A 296 -7.09 -0.87 -6.10
N LEU A 297 -8.24 -0.21 -5.90
CA LEU A 297 -9.40 -0.77 -5.21
C LEU A 297 -9.98 -2.02 -5.91
N VAL A 298 -9.81 -2.13 -7.23
CA VAL A 298 -10.27 -3.30 -7.99
C VAL A 298 -9.56 -4.56 -7.51
N TYR A 299 -8.24 -4.53 -7.34
CA TYR A 299 -7.48 -5.68 -6.85
C TYR A 299 -7.97 -6.10 -5.46
N GLU A 300 -8.12 -5.14 -4.56
CA GLU A 300 -8.58 -5.36 -3.18
C GLU A 300 -9.99 -5.96 -3.12
N ARG A 301 -10.88 -5.50 -4.00
CA ARG A 301 -12.22 -6.08 -4.14
C ARG A 301 -12.16 -7.54 -4.57
N LEU A 302 -11.38 -7.84 -5.61
CA LEU A 302 -11.21 -9.22 -6.11
C LEU A 302 -10.63 -10.12 -5.04
N HIS A 303 -9.61 -9.64 -4.34
CA HIS A 303 -8.95 -10.32 -3.25
C HIS A 303 -9.90 -10.67 -2.10
N CYS A 304 -10.71 -9.71 -1.65
CA CYS A 304 -11.69 -9.95 -0.58
C CYS A 304 -12.82 -10.88 -1.03
N VAL A 305 -13.35 -10.67 -2.24
CA VAL A 305 -14.47 -11.49 -2.74
C VAL A 305 -14.02 -12.93 -2.94
N ASP A 306 -12.82 -13.15 -3.50
CA ASP A 306 -12.23 -14.49 -3.60
C ASP A 306 -12.08 -15.15 -2.23
N ALA A 307 -11.51 -14.45 -1.24
CA ALA A 307 -11.36 -14.99 0.11
C ALA A 307 -12.69 -15.44 0.73
N VAL A 308 -13.76 -14.66 0.55
CA VAL A 308 -15.10 -15.03 1.03
C VAL A 308 -15.64 -16.25 0.29
N ILE A 309 -15.49 -16.33 -1.03
CA ILE A 309 -15.92 -17.48 -1.83
C ILE A 309 -15.13 -18.74 -1.45
N TRP A 310 -13.82 -18.59 -1.26
CA TRP A 310 -12.94 -19.67 -0.86
C TRP A 310 -13.34 -20.26 0.49
N ILE A 311 -13.50 -19.41 1.50
CA ILE A 311 -13.97 -19.80 2.84
C ILE A 311 -15.37 -20.43 2.76
N ALA A 312 -16.27 -19.90 1.93
CA ALA A 312 -17.62 -20.39 1.80
C ALA A 312 -17.72 -21.77 1.13
N SER A 313 -16.92 -22.02 0.08
CA SER A 313 -17.16 -23.11 -0.88
C SER A 313 -15.95 -24.00 -1.19
N ARG A 314 -14.72 -23.56 -0.95
CA ARG A 314 -13.49 -24.28 -1.36
C ARG A 314 -12.68 -24.85 -0.18
N VAL A 315 -12.98 -24.46 1.06
CA VAL A 315 -12.33 -25.05 2.25
C VAL A 315 -12.76 -26.52 2.45
N PRO A 316 -11.82 -27.48 2.42
CA PRO A 316 -12.14 -28.89 2.64
C PRO A 316 -12.50 -29.14 4.11
N GLY A 317 -13.50 -29.99 4.37
CA GLY A 317 -13.91 -30.36 5.75
C GLY A 317 -15.16 -29.64 6.27
N GLY A 318 -15.90 -28.97 5.38
CA GLY A 318 -17.22 -28.40 5.68
C GLY A 318 -17.17 -27.26 6.70
N ARG A 319 -18.26 -27.05 7.44
CA ARG A 319 -18.44 -25.84 8.26
C ARG A 319 -17.47 -25.68 9.43
N LEU A 320 -16.98 -26.78 10.00
CA LEU A 320 -16.00 -26.73 11.09
C LEU A 320 -14.62 -26.31 10.57
N ALA A 321 -14.22 -26.81 9.40
CA ALA A 321 -12.99 -26.36 8.76
C ALA A 321 -13.10 -24.90 8.32
N ARG A 322 -14.26 -24.50 7.77
CA ARG A 322 -14.59 -23.11 7.47
C ARG A 322 -14.44 -22.21 8.69
N ALA A 323 -14.99 -22.59 9.84
CA ALA A 323 -14.86 -21.82 11.08
C ALA A 323 -13.39 -21.60 11.49
N ARG A 324 -12.52 -22.60 11.29
CA ARG A 324 -11.07 -22.46 11.54
C ARG A 324 -10.42 -21.53 10.53
N ALA A 325 -10.64 -21.75 9.23
CA ALA A 325 -10.11 -20.87 8.17
C ALA A 325 -10.54 -19.41 8.37
N THR A 326 -11.79 -19.17 8.75
CA THR A 326 -12.28 -17.84 9.12
C THR A 326 -11.51 -17.24 10.30
N ASN A 327 -11.22 -18.03 11.33
CA ASN A 327 -10.45 -17.57 12.49
C ASN A 327 -9.01 -17.23 12.08
N ASP A 328 -8.38 -18.09 11.28
CA ASP A 328 -6.99 -17.92 10.85
C ASP A 328 -6.84 -16.67 9.96
N ALA A 329 -7.82 -16.40 9.08
CA ALA A 329 -7.82 -15.24 8.21
C ALA A 329 -8.17 -13.91 8.94
N SER A 330 -9.07 -13.94 9.93
CA SER A 330 -9.61 -12.71 10.55
C SER A 330 -9.15 -12.43 11.99
N GLY A 331 -8.59 -13.44 12.68
CA GLY A 331 -8.35 -13.39 14.13
C GLY A 331 -9.60 -13.33 15.00
N SER A 332 -10.81 -13.49 14.44
CA SER A 332 -12.09 -13.27 15.14
C SER A 332 -12.78 -14.57 15.54
N THR A 333 -12.77 -14.87 16.85
CA THR A 333 -13.49 -16.01 17.44
C THR A 333 -15.00 -15.93 17.21
N VAL A 334 -15.58 -14.72 17.20
CA VAL A 334 -17.01 -14.53 16.93
C VAL A 334 -17.33 -14.92 15.49
N LEU A 335 -16.51 -14.47 14.53
CA LEU A 335 -16.69 -14.80 13.12
C LEU A 335 -16.52 -16.31 12.88
N SER A 336 -15.57 -16.93 13.56
CA SER A 336 -15.34 -18.38 13.57
C SER A 336 -16.61 -19.14 13.99
N LEU A 337 -17.18 -18.81 15.15
CA LEU A 337 -18.38 -19.47 15.68
C LEU A 337 -19.58 -19.33 14.73
N VAL A 338 -19.79 -18.13 14.19
CA VAL A 338 -20.91 -17.87 13.28
C VAL A 338 -20.72 -18.60 11.95
N SER A 339 -19.49 -18.70 11.45
CA SER A 339 -19.14 -19.41 10.22
C SER A 339 -19.35 -20.93 10.31
N ALA A 340 -19.44 -21.50 11.52
CA ALA A 340 -19.83 -22.90 11.71
C ALA A 340 -21.33 -23.18 11.44
N THR A 341 -22.14 -22.14 11.24
CA THR A 341 -23.59 -22.23 11.03
C THR A 341 -23.98 -22.00 9.56
N GLY A 342 -25.27 -22.08 9.24
CA GLY A 342 -25.82 -21.82 7.92
C GLY A 342 -25.79 -20.32 7.62
N ILE A 343 -25.11 -19.94 6.55
CA ILE A 343 -24.92 -18.56 6.10
C ILE A 343 -25.52 -18.36 4.71
N ASP A 344 -26.09 -17.18 4.45
CA ASP A 344 -26.44 -16.74 3.11
C ASP A 344 -25.26 -15.95 2.52
N TRP A 345 -24.36 -16.66 1.84
CA TRP A 345 -23.15 -16.06 1.26
C TRP A 345 -23.45 -15.05 0.15
N ASN A 346 -24.60 -15.16 -0.53
CA ASN A 346 -25.00 -14.16 -1.52
C ASN A 346 -25.27 -12.80 -0.86
N LEU A 347 -25.90 -12.79 0.33
CA LEU A 347 -26.11 -11.56 1.08
C LEU A 347 -24.78 -10.96 1.57
N VAL A 348 -23.84 -11.79 2.03
CA VAL A 348 -22.50 -11.34 2.45
C VAL A 348 -21.81 -10.65 1.27
N LEU A 349 -21.74 -11.33 0.13
CA LEU A 349 -21.10 -10.84 -1.08
C LEU A 349 -21.75 -9.57 -1.65
N GLN A 350 -23.09 -9.49 -1.66
CA GLN A 350 -23.82 -8.29 -2.11
C GLN A 350 -23.50 -7.07 -1.28
N ARG A 351 -23.49 -7.23 0.05
CA ARG A 351 -23.13 -6.14 0.96
C ARG A 351 -21.69 -5.70 0.73
N LEU A 352 -20.76 -6.64 0.63
CA LEU A 352 -19.34 -6.32 0.39
C LEU A 352 -19.16 -5.54 -0.91
N ASN A 353 -19.72 -6.01 -2.03
CA ASN A 353 -19.62 -5.28 -3.30
C ASN A 353 -20.23 -3.87 -3.21
N THR A 354 -21.35 -3.72 -2.51
CA THR A 354 -21.97 -2.40 -2.28
C THR A 354 -21.04 -1.49 -1.50
N SER A 355 -20.43 -1.98 -0.41
CA SER A 355 -19.44 -1.21 0.36
C SER A 355 -18.23 -0.82 -0.48
N TYR A 356 -17.73 -1.70 -1.35
CA TYR A 356 -16.65 -1.36 -2.28
C TYR A 356 -17.07 -0.32 -3.33
N ASP A 357 -18.31 -0.37 -3.83
CA ASP A 357 -18.85 0.66 -4.74
C ASP A 357 -18.96 2.03 -4.04
N ASP A 358 -19.42 2.04 -2.79
CA ASP A 358 -19.51 3.25 -1.97
C ASP A 358 -18.13 3.86 -1.69
N VAL A 359 -17.13 3.02 -1.39
CA VAL A 359 -15.73 3.45 -1.22
C VAL A 359 -15.16 4.00 -2.53
N GLU A 360 -15.39 3.32 -3.65
CA GLU A 360 -14.94 3.78 -4.96
C GLU A 360 -15.52 5.16 -5.28
N ALA A 361 -16.82 5.35 -5.04
CA ALA A 361 -17.48 6.63 -5.21
C ALA A 361 -16.89 7.73 -4.31
N ALA A 362 -16.54 7.39 -3.07
CA ALA A 362 -15.89 8.32 -2.14
C ALA A 362 -14.48 8.72 -2.58
N LEU A 363 -13.66 7.76 -3.03
CA LEU A 363 -12.28 8.00 -3.50
C LEU A 363 -12.24 8.80 -4.81
N ARG A 364 -13.32 8.80 -5.60
CA ARG A 364 -13.44 9.58 -6.84
C ARG A 364 -13.94 11.01 -6.64
N LEU A 365 -14.21 11.44 -5.40
CA LEU A 365 -14.53 12.83 -5.12
C LEU A 365 -13.30 13.72 -5.43
N PRO A 366 -13.51 14.96 -5.89
CA PRO A 366 -12.42 15.76 -6.49
C PRO A 366 -11.41 16.28 -5.47
N THR A 367 -11.82 16.50 -4.21
CA THR A 367 -10.97 17.07 -3.16
C THR A 367 -10.67 16.06 -2.05
N TYR A 368 -9.48 16.15 -1.44
CA TYR A 368 -9.11 15.30 -0.31
C TYR A 368 -10.06 15.48 0.88
N ALA A 369 -10.53 16.71 1.14
CA ALA A 369 -11.48 16.99 2.21
C ALA A 369 -12.83 16.27 1.99
N GLU A 370 -13.34 16.25 0.76
CA GLU A 370 -14.58 15.54 0.41
C GLU A 370 -14.39 14.01 0.46
N GLN A 371 -13.28 13.50 -0.06
CA GLN A 371 -12.90 12.09 0.02
C GLN A 371 -12.87 11.63 1.49
N ARG A 372 -12.12 12.33 2.34
CA ARG A 372 -11.99 12.03 3.77
C ARG A 372 -13.33 12.11 4.50
N ALA A 373 -14.16 13.12 4.20
CA ALA A 373 -15.49 13.23 4.80
C ALA A 373 -16.43 12.09 4.37
N ALA A 374 -16.38 11.69 3.09
CA ALA A 374 -17.19 10.60 2.57
C ALA A 374 -16.76 9.24 3.14
N LEU A 375 -15.47 8.91 3.10
CA LEU A 375 -14.91 7.73 3.77
C LEU A 375 -15.20 7.76 5.27
N GLY A 376 -15.17 8.96 5.87
CA GLY A 376 -15.64 9.31 7.21
C GLY A 376 -16.98 8.66 7.58
N ARG A 377 -17.96 8.87 6.71
CA ARG A 377 -19.35 8.41 6.87
C ARG A 377 -19.54 6.91 6.62
N LEU A 378 -18.63 6.28 5.86
CA LEU A 378 -18.70 4.86 5.53
C LEU A 378 -18.17 3.96 6.65
N THR A 379 -17.40 4.47 7.62
CA THR A 379 -16.92 3.63 8.71
C THR A 379 -18.08 3.18 9.60
N PRO A 380 -18.39 1.88 9.64
CA PRO A 380 -19.42 1.39 10.52
C PRO A 380 -18.98 1.63 11.98
N PRO A 381 -19.92 1.86 12.92
CA PRO A 381 -19.60 1.71 14.34
C PRO A 381 -19.00 0.30 14.52
N THR A 382 -17.79 0.24 15.08
CA THR A 382 -16.96 -0.98 15.12
C THR A 382 -17.77 -2.20 15.52
N ALA A 383 -17.47 -3.37 14.93
CA ALA A 383 -18.10 -4.64 15.34
C ALA A 383 -17.93 -4.91 16.85
N SER A 384 -16.86 -4.38 17.46
CA SER A 384 -16.65 -4.37 18.91
C SER A 384 -17.72 -3.62 19.71
N ALA A 385 -18.38 -2.60 19.14
CA ALA A 385 -19.50 -1.90 19.76
C ALA A 385 -20.77 -2.77 19.83
N ARG A 386 -20.90 -3.81 18.98
CA ARG A 386 -22.00 -4.79 19.05
C ARG A 386 -21.69 -5.95 19.99
N SER A 387 -20.44 -6.42 20.04
CA SER A 387 -20.02 -7.50 20.94
C SER A 387 -19.81 -7.06 22.40
N SER A 388 -19.75 -5.76 22.66
CA SER A 388 -19.69 -5.16 24.01
C SER A 388 -21.06 -4.83 24.61
N SER A 389 -22.15 -5.26 23.97
CA SER A 389 -23.49 -5.04 24.49
C SER A 389 -23.68 -5.81 25.82
N SER A 390 -24.26 -5.16 26.82
CA SER A 390 -24.63 -5.78 28.10
C SER A 390 -26.14 -5.70 28.31
N GLY A 391 -26.69 -6.58 29.15
CA GLY A 391 -28.12 -6.62 29.44
C GLY A 391 -28.97 -7.15 28.27
N TRP A 392 -30.16 -6.56 28.07
CA TRP A 392 -31.18 -7.08 27.15
C TRP A 392 -30.75 -7.10 25.67
N ARG A 393 -29.81 -6.24 25.27
CA ARG A 393 -29.27 -6.20 23.90
C ARG A 393 -28.44 -7.44 23.58
N ALA A 394 -27.56 -7.86 24.49
CA ALA A 394 -26.78 -9.10 24.35
C ALA A 394 -27.68 -10.34 24.24
N THR A 395 -28.76 -10.38 25.04
CA THR A 395 -29.78 -11.43 24.95
C THR A 395 -30.48 -11.39 23.59
N GLY A 396 -30.83 -10.20 23.09
CA GLY A 396 -31.42 -10.01 21.76
C GLY A 396 -30.50 -10.46 20.63
N ASP A 397 -29.22 -10.09 20.65
CA ASP A 397 -28.21 -10.51 19.67
C ASP A 397 -27.99 -12.02 19.69
N THR A 398 -28.01 -12.64 20.87
CA THR A 398 -27.92 -14.11 21.02
C THR A 398 -29.15 -14.81 20.42
N ILE A 399 -30.35 -14.28 20.66
CA ILE A 399 -31.60 -14.82 20.09
C ILE A 399 -31.62 -14.63 18.56
N LEU A 400 -31.26 -13.45 18.06
CA LEU A 400 -31.23 -13.19 16.62
C LEU A 400 -30.14 -14.00 15.91
N GLY A 401 -28.96 -14.14 16.51
CA GLY A 401 -27.88 -14.97 15.99
C GLY A 401 -28.27 -16.45 15.89
N THR A 402 -28.99 -16.97 16.89
CA THR A 402 -29.47 -18.36 16.85
C THR A 402 -30.64 -18.55 15.88
N CYS A 403 -31.54 -17.59 15.77
CA CYS A 403 -32.81 -17.75 15.04
C CYS A 403 -32.79 -17.21 13.60
N SER A 404 -31.86 -16.34 13.22
CA SER A 404 -31.87 -15.65 11.93
C SER A 404 -30.57 -15.84 11.14
N ARG A 405 -30.66 -16.58 10.03
CA ARG A 405 -29.58 -16.69 9.04
C ARG A 405 -29.19 -15.32 8.47
N GLN A 406 -30.18 -14.45 8.22
CA GLN A 406 -29.94 -13.12 7.68
C GLN A 406 -29.12 -12.27 8.66
N TYR A 407 -29.41 -12.34 9.96
CA TYR A 407 -28.64 -11.63 10.98
C TYR A 407 -27.20 -12.14 11.05
N ARG A 408 -26.99 -13.47 11.05
CA ARG A 408 -25.64 -14.05 11.02
C ARG A 408 -24.84 -13.66 9.78
N SER A 409 -25.49 -13.65 8.62
CA SER A 409 -24.86 -13.25 7.35
C SER A 409 -24.50 -11.77 7.35
N ALA A 410 -25.39 -10.90 7.87
CA ALA A 410 -25.10 -9.50 8.10
C ALA A 410 -23.92 -9.30 9.07
N LEU A 411 -23.84 -10.07 10.15
CA LEU A 411 -22.73 -9.98 11.10
C LEU A 411 -21.38 -10.36 10.46
N ILE A 412 -21.37 -11.34 9.56
CA ILE A 412 -20.17 -11.68 8.76
C ILE A 412 -19.79 -10.49 7.88
N ALA A 413 -20.74 -9.98 7.08
CA ALA A 413 -20.49 -8.86 6.17
C ALA A 413 -19.93 -7.64 6.90
N ASP A 414 -20.59 -7.22 7.98
CA ASP A 414 -20.22 -6.02 8.74
C ASP A 414 -18.86 -6.19 9.45
N THR A 415 -18.52 -7.42 9.88
CA THR A 415 -17.18 -7.71 10.43
C THR A 415 -16.10 -7.62 9.36
N VAL A 416 -16.32 -8.24 8.20
CA VAL A 416 -15.38 -8.19 7.07
C VAL A 416 -15.18 -6.75 6.59
N GLU A 417 -16.25 -5.98 6.44
CA GLU A 417 -16.19 -4.55 6.11
C GLU A 417 -15.36 -3.75 7.13
N SER A 418 -15.54 -4.01 8.43
CA SER A 418 -14.79 -3.32 9.49
C SER A 418 -13.28 -3.62 9.49
N LEU A 419 -12.87 -4.77 8.96
CA LEU A 419 -11.46 -5.13 8.82
C LEU A 419 -10.80 -4.38 7.64
N LEU A 420 -11.56 -4.08 6.60
CA LEU A 420 -11.04 -3.60 5.31
C LEU A 420 -11.01 -2.07 5.18
N LEU A 421 -12.08 -1.40 5.64
CA LEU A 421 -12.23 0.05 5.46
C LEU A 421 -11.09 0.91 6.05
N PRO A 422 -10.48 0.59 7.21
CA PRO A 422 -9.37 1.38 7.74
C PRO A 422 -8.14 1.40 6.82
N GLY A 423 -7.85 0.29 6.13
CA GLY A 423 -6.72 0.18 5.20
C GLY A 423 -6.86 1.12 4.00
N MET A 424 -8.09 1.30 3.49
CA MET A 424 -8.38 2.13 2.33
C MET A 424 -8.08 3.62 2.58
N ARG A 425 -8.38 4.12 3.78
CA ARG A 425 -8.04 5.50 4.17
C ARG A 425 -6.53 5.73 4.19
N GLY A 426 -5.78 4.80 4.78
CA GLY A 426 -4.32 4.92 4.89
C GLY A 426 -3.62 4.98 3.53
N VAL A 427 -4.16 4.29 2.51
CA VAL A 427 -3.64 4.33 1.14
C VAL A 427 -3.94 5.66 0.47
N ASP A 428 -5.14 6.19 0.65
CA ASP A 428 -5.51 7.49 0.10
C ASP A 428 -4.68 8.64 0.72
N ASP A 429 -4.52 8.61 2.05
CA ASP A 429 -3.65 9.52 2.79
C ASP A 429 -2.18 9.44 2.32
N ALA A 430 -1.71 8.24 1.99
CA ALA A 430 -0.35 8.03 1.47
C ALA A 430 -0.19 8.51 0.02
N THR A 431 -1.21 8.29 -0.81
CA THR A 431 -1.25 8.74 -2.21
C THR A 431 -1.27 10.27 -2.28
N THR A 432 -2.14 10.91 -1.49
CA THR A 432 -2.22 12.37 -1.39
C THR A 432 -0.93 12.98 -0.85
N ARG A 433 -0.31 12.35 0.16
CA ARG A 433 1.03 12.73 0.64
C ARG A 433 2.08 12.65 -0.45
N CYS A 434 2.10 11.59 -1.24
CA CYS A 434 3.03 11.45 -2.37
C CYS A 434 2.85 12.59 -3.38
N ARG A 435 1.60 12.92 -3.76
CA ARG A 435 1.30 14.05 -4.65
C ARG A 435 1.79 15.37 -4.06
N ALA A 436 1.59 15.61 -2.77
CA ALA A 436 2.04 16.82 -2.09
C ALA A 436 3.58 16.94 -2.11
N VAL A 437 4.32 15.87 -1.80
CA VAL A 437 5.79 15.88 -1.84
C VAL A 437 6.33 16.04 -3.27
N THR A 438 5.69 15.43 -4.27
CA THR A 438 6.02 15.69 -5.69
C THR A 438 5.83 17.16 -6.05
N THR A 439 4.71 17.77 -5.64
CA THR A 439 4.41 19.19 -5.89
C THR A 439 5.40 20.13 -5.19
N LEU A 440 5.77 19.82 -3.93
CA LEU A 440 6.83 20.52 -3.20
C LEU A 440 8.18 20.42 -3.94
N THR A 441 8.54 19.23 -4.40
CA THR A 441 9.81 18.97 -5.10
C THR A 441 9.90 19.73 -6.43
N ARG A 442 8.83 19.71 -7.24
CA ARG A 442 8.74 20.50 -8.49
C ARG A 442 8.83 22.00 -8.23
N THR A 443 8.14 22.48 -7.20
CA THR A 443 8.17 23.90 -6.80
C THR A 443 9.56 24.30 -6.31
N ALA A 444 10.24 23.45 -5.54
CA ALA A 444 11.62 23.68 -5.11
C ALA A 444 12.59 23.73 -6.31
N ALA A 445 12.40 22.87 -7.33
CA ALA A 445 13.20 22.91 -8.55
C ALA A 445 12.97 24.20 -9.35
N ALA A 446 11.73 24.71 -9.40
CA ALA A 446 11.41 26.00 -9.99
C ALA A 446 12.04 27.18 -9.24
N LEU A 447 12.01 27.17 -7.90
CA LEU A 447 12.68 28.17 -7.06
C LEU A 447 14.20 28.14 -7.21
N ALA A 448 14.79 26.96 -7.35
CA ALA A 448 16.22 26.81 -7.64
C ALA A 448 16.59 27.40 -9.00
N ALA A 449 15.74 27.22 -10.02
CA ALA A 449 15.96 27.80 -11.35
C ALA A 449 15.79 29.32 -11.35
N TRP A 450 14.79 29.84 -10.63
CA TRP A 450 14.66 31.28 -10.39
C TRP A 450 15.96 31.84 -9.81
N ARG A 451 16.45 31.25 -8.71
CA ARG A 451 17.70 31.69 -8.06
C ARG A 451 18.88 31.68 -9.02
N ALA A 452 19.02 30.64 -9.84
CA ALA A 452 20.12 30.52 -10.81
C ALA A 452 20.10 31.61 -11.89
N ASP A 453 18.90 32.07 -12.27
CA ASP A 453 18.70 33.15 -13.24
C ASP A 453 18.86 34.55 -12.62
N GLN A 454 18.92 34.66 -11.27
CA GLN A 454 18.99 35.97 -10.62
C GLN A 454 20.39 36.60 -10.69
N PRO A 455 20.49 37.88 -11.13
CA PRO A 455 21.71 38.66 -11.03
C PRO A 455 22.21 38.79 -9.59
N ALA A 456 23.53 38.90 -9.44
CA ALA A 456 24.15 39.19 -8.15
C ALA A 456 23.60 40.51 -7.55
N GLY A 457 23.23 40.48 -6.27
CA GLY A 457 22.71 41.63 -5.54
C GLY A 457 21.19 41.82 -5.58
N LEU A 458 20.46 41.02 -6.35
CA LEU A 458 18.99 40.94 -6.26
C LEU A 458 18.57 39.83 -5.27
N PRO A 459 17.33 39.88 -4.74
CA PRO A 459 16.80 38.82 -3.90
C PRO A 459 16.87 37.45 -4.59
N ALA A 460 17.45 36.46 -3.92
CA ALA A 460 17.67 35.12 -4.47
C ALA A 460 16.38 34.35 -4.81
N TYR A 461 15.25 34.73 -4.20
CA TYR A 461 13.97 34.07 -4.34
C TYR A 461 12.83 35.10 -4.47
N PRO A 462 11.72 34.76 -5.14
CA PRO A 462 10.59 35.67 -5.31
C PRO A 462 9.92 36.01 -3.97
N GLU A 463 9.12 37.08 -3.93
CA GLU A 463 8.27 37.38 -2.76
C GLU A 463 7.11 36.40 -2.67
N ARG A 464 6.60 35.95 -3.83
CA ARG A 464 5.39 35.13 -3.95
C ARG A 464 5.54 34.04 -5.02
N LEU A 465 4.81 32.94 -4.86
CA LEU A 465 4.85 31.81 -5.81
C LEU A 465 4.27 32.14 -7.19
N ASP A 466 3.37 33.13 -7.31
CA ASP A 466 2.79 33.53 -8.60
C ASP A 466 3.80 34.18 -9.54
N GLU A 467 4.89 34.73 -9.01
CA GLU A 467 6.01 35.25 -9.82
C GLU A 467 6.75 34.15 -10.58
N LEU A 468 6.65 32.89 -10.16
CA LEU A 468 7.23 31.75 -10.89
C LEU A 468 6.47 31.45 -12.19
N VAL A 469 5.28 32.00 -12.40
CA VAL A 469 4.39 31.71 -13.52
C VAL A 469 4.51 32.80 -14.61
N PRO A 470 4.53 32.44 -15.92
CA PRO A 470 4.51 31.10 -16.49
C PRO A 470 5.92 30.52 -16.75
N ARG A 471 6.99 31.27 -16.45
CA ARG A 471 8.35 30.93 -16.88
C ARG A 471 8.90 29.66 -16.24
N TYR A 472 8.66 29.47 -14.94
CA TYR A 472 9.21 28.35 -14.18
C TYR A 472 8.19 27.28 -13.85
N LEU A 473 6.92 27.67 -13.68
CA LEU A 473 5.79 26.79 -13.42
C LEU A 473 4.60 27.17 -14.34
N PRO A 474 3.77 26.18 -14.75
CA PRO A 474 2.60 26.45 -15.60
C PRO A 474 1.46 27.17 -14.86
N ALA A 475 1.36 26.98 -13.54
CA ALA A 475 0.38 27.59 -12.66
C ALA A 475 0.91 27.63 -11.22
N VAL A 476 0.26 28.40 -10.35
CA VAL A 476 0.59 28.42 -8.92
C VAL A 476 0.31 27.03 -8.34
N PRO A 477 1.28 26.38 -7.66
CA PRO A 477 1.12 25.02 -7.17
C PRO A 477 0.11 24.99 -6.01
N ILE A 478 -0.83 24.05 -6.09
CA ILE A 478 -1.89 23.83 -5.10
C ILE A 478 -1.49 22.66 -4.19
N ASP A 479 -1.75 22.83 -2.89
CA ASP A 479 -1.62 21.79 -1.86
C ASP A 479 -2.73 20.75 -2.02
N PRO A 480 -2.41 19.47 -2.33
CA PRO A 480 -3.40 18.41 -2.47
C PRO A 480 -4.25 18.13 -1.21
N PHE A 481 -3.81 18.57 -0.03
CA PHE A 481 -4.57 18.39 1.22
C PHE A 481 -5.58 19.50 1.51
N ALA A 482 -5.35 20.71 0.97
CA ALA A 482 -6.11 21.90 1.33
C ALA A 482 -6.83 22.57 0.14
N ASP A 483 -6.48 22.19 -1.09
CA ASP A 483 -6.96 22.83 -2.33
C ASP A 483 -6.70 24.34 -2.38
N THR A 484 -5.67 24.79 -1.67
CA THR A 484 -5.17 26.17 -1.66
C THR A 484 -3.70 26.19 -2.09
N PRO A 485 -3.13 27.34 -2.50
CA PRO A 485 -1.71 27.42 -2.82
C PRO A 485 -0.82 26.90 -1.69
N LEU A 486 0.31 26.27 -2.04
CA LEU A 486 1.33 25.87 -1.07
C LEU A 486 1.74 27.06 -0.17
N ILE A 487 2.04 26.78 1.09
CA ILE A 487 2.55 27.77 2.02
C ILE A 487 4.00 28.08 1.62
N TYR A 488 4.30 29.36 1.40
CA TYR A 488 5.62 29.84 1.02
C TYR A 488 6.00 31.06 1.85
N GLU A 489 7.17 30.97 2.48
CA GLU A 489 7.73 32.05 3.27
C GLU A 489 9.23 32.18 2.96
N ARG A 490 9.70 33.38 2.61
CA ARG A 490 11.15 33.61 2.61
C ARG A 490 11.67 33.62 4.03
N ARG A 491 12.82 32.97 4.25
CA ARG A 491 13.44 32.84 5.56
C ARG A 491 14.96 32.87 5.46
N GLY A 492 15.56 33.95 5.99
CA GLY A 492 16.99 34.21 5.85
C GLY A 492 17.40 34.25 4.37
N ASP A 493 18.50 33.57 4.05
CA ASP A 493 19.02 33.46 2.67
C ASP A 493 18.28 32.41 1.82
N GLY A 494 17.08 32.03 2.24
CA GLY A 494 16.35 30.88 1.73
C GLY A 494 14.84 31.01 1.88
N TYR A 495 14.17 29.87 1.98
CA TYR A 495 12.72 29.82 2.09
C TYR A 495 12.25 28.58 2.85
N LEU A 496 11.02 28.67 3.35
CA LEU A 496 10.18 27.56 3.77
C LEU A 496 9.10 27.36 2.70
N LEU A 497 8.91 26.13 2.27
CA LEU A 497 7.80 25.71 1.43
C LEU A 497 7.10 24.54 2.13
N ALA A 498 5.79 24.64 2.35
CA ALA A 498 5.05 23.66 3.13
C ALA A 498 3.67 23.31 2.54
N SER A 499 3.26 22.07 2.81
CA SER A 499 1.89 21.58 2.72
C SER A 499 1.40 21.24 4.12
N VAL A 500 0.12 21.50 4.39
CA VAL A 500 -0.51 21.30 5.71
C VAL A 500 -0.64 19.82 6.12
N GLY A 501 -0.35 18.90 5.20
CA GLY A 501 -0.39 17.48 5.49
C GLY A 501 -1.77 16.93 5.82
N GLN A 502 -1.78 15.72 6.39
CA GLN A 502 -2.97 14.86 6.45
C GLN A 502 -4.09 15.42 7.33
N ASN A 503 -3.76 16.23 8.34
CA ASN A 503 -4.75 16.81 9.25
C ASN A 503 -5.45 18.06 8.68
N GLY A 504 -4.94 18.64 7.59
CA GLY A 504 -5.47 19.84 6.96
C GLY A 504 -5.19 21.13 7.74
N VAL A 505 -4.28 21.12 8.71
CA VAL A 505 -3.95 22.24 9.59
C VAL A 505 -2.46 22.50 9.49
N TYR A 506 -2.08 23.76 9.27
CA TYR A 506 -0.66 24.13 9.30
C TYR A 506 -0.13 24.08 10.74
N ASP A 507 0.77 23.16 11.01
CA ASP A 507 1.37 22.93 12.34
C ASP A 507 2.67 23.74 12.54
N GLY A 508 2.82 24.86 11.81
CA GLY A 508 3.94 25.79 11.99
C GLY A 508 5.25 25.35 11.32
N GLY A 509 5.20 24.35 10.44
CA GLY A 509 6.34 23.83 9.70
C GLY A 509 7.10 22.72 10.44
N ASP A 510 6.45 22.00 11.34
CA ASP A 510 7.02 20.82 12.01
C ASP A 510 6.97 19.61 11.05
N ASP A 511 8.13 19.04 10.68
CA ASP A 511 8.18 17.91 9.77
C ASP A 511 8.12 16.55 10.51
N MET A 512 7.60 15.52 9.84
CA MET A 512 7.49 14.17 10.44
C MET A 512 8.81 13.57 10.91
N THR A 513 9.93 13.98 10.31
CA THR A 513 11.24 13.44 10.71
C THR A 513 11.78 14.12 11.95
N GLY A 514 11.23 15.26 12.36
CA GLY A 514 11.73 16.07 13.47
C GLY A 514 13.01 16.82 13.16
N ASP A 515 13.48 16.78 11.91
CA ASP A 515 14.65 17.51 11.43
C ASP A 515 14.37 19.02 11.34
N ILE A 516 13.10 19.37 11.09
CA ILE A 516 12.60 20.72 10.93
C ILE A 516 11.49 20.92 11.96
N GLY A 517 11.66 21.93 12.81
CA GLY A 517 10.70 22.34 13.83
C GLY A 517 10.46 23.85 13.77
N GLY A 518 9.21 24.28 13.80
CA GLY A 518 8.80 25.67 13.57
C GLY A 518 9.24 26.19 12.20
N GLY A 519 9.40 25.30 11.21
CA GLY A 519 9.93 25.62 9.89
C GLY A 519 11.44 25.88 9.86
N GLU A 520 12.20 25.58 10.92
CA GLU A 520 13.65 25.73 10.97
C GLU A 520 14.37 24.41 11.24
N TRP A 521 15.56 24.25 10.67
CA TRP A 521 16.43 23.10 10.92
C TRP A 521 16.81 23.03 12.39
N GLN A 522 16.66 21.85 12.98
CA GLN A 522 17.01 21.58 14.37
C GLN A 522 18.44 21.02 14.48
N GLU A 523 19.10 21.25 15.61
CA GLU A 523 20.38 20.59 15.90
C GLU A 523 20.19 19.12 16.25
N GLN A 524 19.08 18.80 16.92
CA GLN A 524 18.68 17.44 17.29
C GLN A 524 17.27 17.18 16.81
N THR A 525 17.06 15.96 16.30
CA THR A 525 15.76 15.48 15.87
C THR A 525 14.78 15.47 17.05
N ARG A 526 13.56 15.97 16.83
CA ARG A 526 12.48 15.98 17.83
C ARG A 526 11.42 14.93 17.50
N GLU A 527 10.76 14.41 18.52
CA GLU A 527 9.58 13.57 18.30
C GLU A 527 8.40 14.47 17.92
N VAL A 528 7.85 14.24 16.73
CA VAL A 528 6.69 14.95 16.21
C VAL A 528 5.56 13.93 16.02
N PRO A 529 4.37 14.13 16.62
CA PRO A 529 3.22 13.28 16.35
C PRO A 529 2.89 13.30 14.86
N ARG A 530 2.77 12.13 14.23
CA ARG A 530 2.48 11.98 12.79
C ARG A 530 1.23 12.74 12.32
N GLU A 531 0.25 12.91 13.21
CA GLU A 531 -1.01 13.62 12.91
C GLU A 531 -0.88 15.15 13.02
N LYS A 532 0.27 15.67 13.46
CA LYS A 532 0.54 17.10 13.70
C LYS A 532 1.80 17.56 12.98
N SER A 533 2.01 17.03 11.79
CA SER A 533 3.21 17.28 11.01
C SER A 533 2.86 17.78 9.62
N ASP A 534 3.53 18.83 9.21
CA ASP A 534 3.50 19.37 7.87
C ASP A 534 4.46 18.58 6.95
N LEU A 535 4.27 18.75 5.64
CA LEU A 535 5.24 18.32 4.64
C LEU A 535 6.06 19.53 4.22
N VAL A 536 7.37 19.50 4.49
CA VAL A 536 8.18 20.72 4.49
C VAL A 536 9.46 20.57 3.65
N VAL A 537 9.76 21.62 2.89
CA VAL A 537 11.08 21.87 2.28
C VAL A 537 11.63 23.17 2.86
N ARG A 538 12.74 23.08 3.59
CA ARG A 538 13.47 24.23 4.15
C ARG A 538 14.83 24.37 3.47
N MET A 539 15.04 25.52 2.83
CA MET A 539 16.29 25.90 2.16
C MET A 539 16.90 27.13 2.83
N PRO A 540 18.23 27.28 2.95
CA PRO A 540 19.24 26.31 2.54
C PRO A 540 19.23 25.07 3.45
N VAL A 541 19.73 23.96 2.92
CA VAL A 541 19.95 22.73 3.68
C VAL A 541 21.31 22.88 4.39
N PRO A 542 21.37 22.74 5.72
CA PRO A 542 22.62 22.87 6.46
C PRO A 542 23.56 21.72 6.11
N GLN A 543 24.86 22.01 6.06
CA GLN A 543 25.89 20.98 6.05
C GLN A 543 25.97 20.37 7.45
N ARG A 544 25.24 19.28 7.70
CA ARG A 544 25.40 18.51 8.94
C ARG A 544 26.62 17.58 8.79
N PRO A 545 27.51 17.49 9.79
CA PRO A 545 28.51 16.44 9.83
C PRO A 545 27.83 15.06 9.81
N ALA A 546 28.47 14.05 9.24
CA ALA A 546 28.00 12.68 9.34
C ALA A 546 27.78 12.32 10.84
N PRO A 547 26.69 11.60 11.18
CA PRO A 547 26.46 11.18 12.55
C PRO A 547 27.68 10.40 13.06
N GLN A 548 28.27 10.84 14.17
CA GLN A 548 29.37 10.11 14.78
C GLN A 548 28.85 8.75 15.27
N PRO A 549 29.60 7.65 15.07
CA PRO A 549 29.24 6.37 15.66
C PRO A 549 29.10 6.55 17.18
N PRO A 550 28.18 5.81 17.84
CA PRO A 550 28.05 5.88 19.28
C PRO A 550 29.40 5.62 19.93
N ALA A 551 29.80 6.52 20.84
CA ALA A 551 31.06 6.37 21.57
C ALA A 551 31.07 4.99 22.23
N GLU A 552 32.11 4.19 21.97
CA GLU A 552 32.32 2.93 22.68
C GLU A 552 32.24 3.22 24.19
N PRO A 553 31.50 2.41 24.96
CA PRO A 553 31.50 2.55 26.40
C PRO A 553 32.95 2.46 26.88
N ALA A 554 33.38 3.47 27.63
CA ALA A 554 34.72 3.52 28.21
C ALA A 554 34.99 2.22 29.01
N PRO A 555 36.24 1.71 28.98
CA PRO A 555 36.59 0.37 29.46
C PRO A 555 36.27 0.11 30.93
#